data_AF-A0A959NM47-F1
#
_entry.id   AF-A0A959NM47-F1
#
_cell.length_a   1.000
_cell.length_b   1.000
_cell.length_c   1.000
_cell.angle_alpha   90.00
_cell.angle_beta   90.00
_cell.angle_gamma   90.00
#
_symmetry.space_group_name_H-M   'P 1'
#
loop_
_entity.id
_entity.type
_entity.pdbx_description
1 polymer ?
#
loop_
_entity_poly.entity_id
_entity_poly.type
_entity_poly.pdbx_seq_one_letter_code
_entity_poly.pdbx_strand_id
1 'polypeptide(L)'
;MITGEIKSKIDKIWDDFWTGGISNPLTVIEQFTYLIFIKQLDDRQTRFEKEATLLGIPIEKPIYTEKQKPLRWSNFKNKDPEVMYNLFTKPQRDIDDLTAFDFMKTIGAKGGEFAKFMKGAIFMIQSPKLLDKVVQQIDKLPLDNRDTKGDLYEYMLSKIAEAGTNGQFRTPRHIIKMMVNMAQPKQDDIICDPACGTAGFLVAAGEYIYENHNDWFNNKKFREHFNSNMFHGNEFDPSMLRIAAMNLQLHGMETPVLTGKDALSEAHGNVNDAYTLILANPPFKGSLDYDEVESSLLQTTKTKKTELLFLSLMLRTLKVGGRAAVIVPDGVLFGSSGAHKAIRKELVNNQKL
;
A
#
# COMPACT_ATOMS: atom_id res chain seq x y z
N MET A 1 12.51 -1.62 14.37
CA MET A 1 11.66 -1.98 15.54
C MET A 1 11.25 -0.70 16.25
N ILE A 2 9.96 -0.45 16.38
CA ILE A 2 9.44 0.76 17.04
C ILE A 2 9.68 0.74 18.55
N THR A 3 10.14 1.87 19.09
CA THR A 3 10.35 2.07 20.53
C THR A 3 9.01 2.32 21.25
N GLY A 4 8.97 2.06 22.56
CA GLY A 4 7.78 2.31 23.38
C GLY A 4 7.31 3.78 23.35
N GLU A 5 8.25 4.73 23.27
CA GLU A 5 7.93 6.15 23.14
C GLU A 5 7.19 6.46 21.83
N ILE A 6 7.63 5.86 20.72
CA ILE A 6 7.00 6.05 19.42
C ILE A 6 5.58 5.44 19.40
N LYS A 7 5.39 4.26 20.00
CA LYS A 7 4.05 3.65 20.15
C LYS A 7 3.10 4.59 20.88
N SER A 8 3.53 5.12 22.03
CA SER A 8 2.73 6.04 22.83
C SER A 8 2.35 7.30 22.06
N LYS A 9 3.25 7.83 21.20
CA LYS A 9 2.92 8.95 20.31
C LYS A 9 1.84 8.58 19.29
N ILE A 10 1.92 7.40 18.65
CA ILE A 10 0.88 6.94 17.72
C ILE A 10 -0.45 6.73 18.44
N ASP A 11 -0.44 6.05 19.59
CA ASP A 11 -1.64 5.79 20.38
C ASP A 11 -2.35 7.10 20.75
N LYS A 12 -1.58 8.12 21.13
CA LYS A 12 -2.13 9.46 21.41
C LYS A 12 -2.79 10.10 20.19
N ILE A 13 -2.16 9.99 19.01
CA ILE A 13 -2.74 10.52 17.77
C ILE A 13 -4.05 9.79 17.45
N TRP A 14 -4.07 8.47 17.64
CA TRP A 14 -5.26 7.65 17.45
C TRP A 14 -6.40 8.05 18.39
N ASP A 15 -6.11 8.22 19.68
CA ASP A 15 -7.07 8.66 20.69
C ASP A 15 -7.62 10.06 20.39
N ASP A 16 -6.79 10.94 19.84
CA ASP A 16 -7.20 12.27 19.42
C ASP A 16 -8.19 12.23 18.26
N PHE A 17 -7.94 11.40 17.25
CA PHE A 17 -8.90 11.16 16.17
C PHE A 17 -10.22 10.61 16.70
N TRP A 18 -10.16 9.62 17.61
CA TRP A 18 -11.34 9.02 18.21
C TRP A 18 -12.17 10.07 18.99
N THR A 19 -11.51 10.82 19.87
CA THR A 19 -12.13 11.90 20.67
C THR A 19 -12.66 13.02 19.77
N GLY A 20 -12.02 13.23 18.63
CA GLY A 20 -12.40 14.19 17.61
C GLY A 20 -13.54 13.75 16.69
N GLY A 21 -14.15 12.59 16.94
CA GLY A 21 -15.32 12.09 16.21
C GLY A 21 -15.00 11.15 15.03
N ILE A 22 -13.73 10.81 14.81
CA ILE A 22 -13.31 9.83 13.79
C ILE A 22 -13.00 8.50 14.49
N SER A 23 -14.02 7.64 14.61
CA SER A 23 -13.89 6.35 15.29
C SER A 23 -13.58 5.17 14.37
N ASN A 24 -13.80 5.30 13.04
CA ASN A 24 -13.49 4.22 12.11
C ASN A 24 -11.95 4.08 11.94
N PRO A 25 -11.35 2.93 12.32
CA PRO A 25 -9.90 2.71 12.22
C PRO A 25 -9.30 2.96 10.83
N LEU A 26 -10.02 2.55 9.76
CA LEU A 26 -9.57 2.75 8.39
C LEU A 26 -9.50 4.24 8.06
N THR A 27 -10.50 4.99 8.49
CA THR A 27 -10.54 6.44 8.30
C THR A 27 -9.42 7.13 9.07
N VAL A 28 -9.15 6.74 10.31
CA VAL A 28 -8.04 7.29 11.11
C VAL A 28 -6.72 7.13 10.34
N ILE A 29 -6.47 5.94 9.81
CA ILE A 29 -5.26 5.66 9.04
C ILE A 29 -5.20 6.48 7.77
N GLU A 30 -6.28 6.53 6.99
CA GLU A 30 -6.33 7.38 5.78
C GLU A 30 -5.99 8.85 6.11
N GLN A 31 -6.66 9.45 7.09
CA GLN A 31 -6.44 10.87 7.45
C GLN A 31 -5.03 11.13 7.96
N PHE A 32 -4.52 10.25 8.83
CA PHE A 32 -3.16 10.34 9.32
C PHE A 32 -2.13 10.22 8.19
N THR A 33 -2.38 9.31 7.26
CA THR A 33 -1.49 9.07 6.13
C THR A 33 -1.44 10.26 5.19
N TYR A 34 -2.60 10.88 4.90
CA TYR A 34 -2.65 12.11 4.10
C TYR A 34 -1.77 13.22 4.70
N LEU A 35 -1.80 13.40 6.02
CA LEU A 35 -0.97 14.39 6.70
C LEU A 35 0.52 14.04 6.63
N ILE A 36 0.89 12.76 6.77
CA ILE A 36 2.27 12.31 6.54
C ILE A 36 2.72 12.62 5.12
N PHE A 37 1.89 12.34 4.11
CA PHE A 37 2.23 12.63 2.72
C PHE A 37 2.45 14.13 2.49
N ILE A 38 1.59 14.99 3.02
CA ILE A 38 1.76 16.45 2.93
C ILE A 38 3.08 16.89 3.57
N LYS A 39 3.43 16.34 4.75
CA LYS A 39 4.73 16.59 5.37
C LYS A 39 5.88 16.14 4.47
N GLN A 40 5.80 14.95 3.89
CA GLN A 40 6.85 14.41 3.04
C GLN A 40 7.06 15.19 1.75
N LEU A 41 6.00 15.74 1.15
CA LEU A 41 6.12 16.62 0.00
C LEU A 41 6.93 17.87 0.37
N ASP A 42 6.69 18.45 1.54
CA ASP A 42 7.46 19.60 2.03
C ASP A 42 8.90 19.24 2.41
N ASP A 43 9.12 18.09 3.04
CA ASP A 43 10.47 17.58 3.34
C ASP A 43 11.29 17.41 2.04
N ARG A 44 10.66 16.88 0.97
CA ARG A 44 11.29 16.71 -0.35
C ARG A 44 11.58 18.05 -1.02
N GLN A 45 10.63 18.99 -0.99
CA GLN A 45 10.84 20.35 -1.48
C GLN A 45 12.02 21.03 -0.76
N THR A 46 12.09 20.88 0.57
CA THR A 46 13.17 21.44 1.39
C THR A 46 14.53 20.84 1.03
N ARG A 47 14.58 19.54 0.68
CA ARG A 47 15.81 18.90 0.17
C ARG A 47 16.24 19.50 -1.17
N PHE A 48 15.32 19.66 -2.11
CA PHE A 48 15.61 20.32 -3.39
C PHE A 48 16.12 21.75 -3.21
N GLU A 49 15.55 22.51 -2.28
CA GLU A 49 15.99 23.86 -1.95
C GLU A 49 17.41 23.89 -1.37
N LYS A 50 17.74 22.95 -0.47
CA LYS A 50 19.09 22.82 0.10
C LYS A 50 20.12 22.43 -0.96
N GLU A 51 19.80 21.46 -1.82
CA GLU A 51 20.67 21.02 -2.91
C GLU A 51 20.92 22.14 -3.93
N ALA A 52 19.87 22.84 -4.36
CA ALA A 52 19.95 23.99 -5.25
C ALA A 52 20.82 25.10 -4.65
N THR A 53 20.64 25.41 -3.36
CA THR A 53 21.44 26.41 -2.65
C THR A 53 22.92 26.01 -2.58
N LEU A 54 23.21 24.73 -2.30
CA LEU A 54 24.57 24.20 -2.19
C LEU A 54 25.31 24.20 -3.54
N LEU A 55 24.60 23.84 -4.61
CA LEU A 55 25.16 23.72 -5.95
C LEU A 55 25.10 25.04 -6.76
N GLY A 56 24.37 26.04 -6.28
CA GLY A 56 24.15 27.30 -6.97
C GLY A 56 23.32 27.17 -8.26
N ILE A 57 22.51 26.11 -8.38
CA ILE A 57 21.68 25.84 -9.56
C ILE A 57 20.19 26.04 -9.24
N PRO A 58 19.36 26.47 -10.21
CA PRO A 58 17.92 26.57 -9.99
C PRO A 58 17.28 25.19 -9.81
N ILE A 59 16.20 25.13 -9.04
CA ILE A 59 15.38 23.92 -8.93
C ILE A 59 14.62 23.73 -10.25
N GLU A 60 14.96 22.72 -11.04
CA GLU A 60 14.33 22.48 -12.35
C GLU A 60 12.85 22.09 -12.24
N LYS A 61 12.48 21.33 -11.21
CA LYS A 61 11.12 20.80 -11.02
C LYS A 61 10.67 20.91 -9.56
N PRO A 62 10.34 22.13 -9.09
CA PRO A 62 9.85 22.31 -7.73
C PRO A 62 8.48 21.62 -7.56
N ILE A 63 8.25 21.08 -6.37
CA ILE A 63 6.97 20.47 -5.99
C ILE A 63 5.95 21.59 -5.76
N TYR A 64 6.35 22.63 -5.02
CA TYR A 64 5.53 23.79 -4.73
C TYR A 64 6.02 24.99 -5.55
N THR A 65 5.09 25.67 -6.22
CA THR A 65 5.37 26.99 -6.77
C THR A 65 5.40 28.06 -5.66
N GLU A 66 5.89 29.25 -5.98
CA GLU A 66 5.88 30.39 -5.06
C GLU A 66 4.47 30.70 -4.51
N LYS A 67 3.43 30.62 -5.35
CA LYS A 67 2.03 30.83 -4.95
C LYS A 67 1.55 29.76 -3.97
N GLN A 68 2.06 28.54 -4.08
CA GLN A 68 1.66 27.38 -3.29
C GLN A 68 2.44 27.24 -1.98
N LYS A 69 3.37 28.15 -1.67
CA LYS A 69 4.09 28.17 -0.38
C LYS A 69 3.20 28.08 0.86
N PRO A 70 2.01 28.71 0.92
CA PRO A 70 1.12 28.56 2.08
C PRO A 70 0.63 27.13 2.32
N LEU A 71 0.63 26.27 1.30
CA LEU A 71 0.21 24.86 1.39
C LEU A 71 1.32 23.94 1.93
N ARG A 72 2.53 24.46 2.20
CA ARG A 72 3.65 23.69 2.73
C ARG A 72 3.48 23.44 4.21
N TRP A 73 3.83 22.22 4.64
CA TRP A 73 3.81 21.82 6.05
C TRP A 73 4.55 22.81 6.95
N SER A 74 5.77 23.19 6.56
CA SER A 74 6.62 24.17 7.25
C SER A 74 5.99 25.57 7.37
N ASN A 75 5.04 25.92 6.50
CA ASN A 75 4.34 27.20 6.53
C ASN A 75 3.10 27.15 7.44
N PHE A 76 2.23 26.15 7.26
CA PHE A 76 0.94 26.12 7.95
C PHE A 76 1.01 25.57 9.38
N LYS A 77 2.01 24.73 9.71
CA LYS A 77 2.04 24.04 11.02
C LYS A 77 2.10 24.94 12.24
N ASN A 78 2.53 26.19 12.07
CA ASN A 78 2.64 27.18 13.16
C ASN A 78 1.59 28.31 13.02
N LYS A 79 0.60 28.15 12.12
CA LYS A 79 -0.49 29.11 11.97
C LYS A 79 -1.54 28.89 13.07
N ASP A 80 -2.38 29.89 13.24
CA ASP A 80 -3.59 29.74 14.06
C ASP A 80 -4.43 28.54 13.55
N PRO A 81 -5.01 27.71 14.46
CA PRO A 81 -5.76 26.52 14.07
C PRO A 81 -6.86 26.79 13.04
N GLU A 82 -7.59 27.90 13.13
CA GLU A 82 -8.64 28.26 12.16
C GLU A 82 -8.04 28.56 10.79
N VAL A 83 -6.93 29.31 10.75
CA VAL A 83 -6.24 29.64 9.50
C VAL A 83 -5.75 28.37 8.82
N MET A 84 -5.11 27.46 9.56
CA MET A 84 -4.69 26.17 9.02
C MET A 84 -5.89 25.34 8.55
N TYR A 85 -6.95 25.24 9.34
CA TYR A 85 -8.14 24.48 8.97
C TYR A 85 -8.79 24.97 7.67
N ASN A 86 -8.81 26.28 7.46
CA ASN A 86 -9.30 26.88 6.22
C ASN A 86 -8.45 26.48 5.00
N LEU A 87 -7.12 26.28 5.15
CA LEU A 87 -6.28 25.78 4.06
C LEU A 87 -6.65 24.35 3.62
N PHE A 88 -7.23 23.55 4.50
CA PHE A 88 -7.65 22.17 4.20
C PHE A 88 -9.11 22.07 3.74
N THR A 89 -9.96 23.03 4.09
CA THR A 89 -11.42 22.94 3.90
C THR A 89 -11.99 23.96 2.93
N LYS A 90 -11.27 25.04 2.61
CA LYS A 90 -11.72 26.09 1.70
C LYS A 90 -10.73 26.26 0.55
N PRO A 91 -11.20 26.18 -0.72
CA PRO A 91 -10.39 26.54 -1.89
C PRO A 91 -9.78 27.94 -1.73
N GLN A 92 -8.48 28.04 -2.00
CA GLN A 92 -7.74 29.28 -1.87
C GLN A 92 -7.64 29.96 -3.24
N ARG A 93 -8.38 31.07 -3.44
CA ARG A 93 -8.46 31.79 -4.72
C ARG A 93 -7.10 32.20 -5.29
N ASP A 94 -6.19 32.61 -4.41
CA ASP A 94 -4.85 33.05 -4.79
C ASP A 94 -3.87 31.88 -5.03
N ILE A 95 -4.31 30.64 -4.77
CA ILE A 95 -3.53 29.40 -4.86
C ILE A 95 -4.25 28.39 -5.77
N ASP A 96 -4.58 28.83 -6.99
CA ASP A 96 -5.18 28.00 -8.04
C ASP A 96 -6.52 27.34 -7.65
N ASP A 97 -7.27 27.95 -6.71
CA ASP A 97 -8.50 27.39 -6.13
C ASP A 97 -8.32 26.00 -5.50
N LEU A 98 -7.13 25.73 -4.94
CA LEU A 98 -6.81 24.46 -4.28
C LEU A 98 -6.84 24.57 -2.75
N THR A 99 -7.25 23.49 -2.09
CA THR A 99 -6.90 23.23 -0.68
C THR A 99 -5.54 22.52 -0.59
N ALA A 100 -4.95 22.45 0.61
CA ALA A 100 -3.76 21.65 0.87
C ALA A 100 -3.98 20.15 0.53
N PHE A 101 -5.19 19.65 0.79
CA PHE A 101 -5.58 18.28 0.46
C PHE A 101 -5.76 18.08 -1.06
N ASP A 102 -6.37 19.05 -1.77
CA ASP A 102 -6.49 18.99 -3.22
C ASP A 102 -5.13 19.06 -3.90
N PHE A 103 -4.25 19.93 -3.44
CA PHE A 103 -2.88 20.03 -3.94
C PHE A 103 -2.14 18.68 -3.82
N MET A 104 -2.20 18.01 -2.67
CA MET A 104 -1.63 16.67 -2.50
C MET A 104 -2.18 15.67 -3.53
N LYS A 105 -3.49 15.68 -3.79
CA LYS A 105 -4.10 14.83 -4.84
C LYS A 105 -3.56 15.18 -6.23
N THR A 106 -3.35 16.45 -6.54
CA THR A 106 -2.81 16.89 -7.86
C THR A 106 -1.34 16.51 -8.07
N ILE A 107 -0.51 16.57 -7.03
CA ILE A 107 0.89 16.11 -7.12
C ILE A 107 0.93 14.60 -7.39
N GLY A 108 -0.02 13.85 -6.83
CA GLY A 108 -0.23 12.46 -7.20
C GLY A 108 -0.51 12.24 -8.69
N ALA A 109 -1.12 13.22 -9.37
CA ALA A 109 -1.54 13.11 -10.78
C ALA A 109 -0.39 13.37 -11.74
N LYS A 110 0.55 14.23 -11.36
CA LYS A 110 1.84 14.40 -12.06
C LYS A 110 2.81 13.25 -11.77
N GLY A 111 2.61 12.51 -10.67
CA GLY A 111 3.38 11.34 -10.23
C GLY A 111 2.83 9.98 -10.70
N GLY A 112 1.87 9.94 -11.63
CA GLY A 112 1.41 8.72 -12.30
C GLY A 112 0.37 7.91 -11.52
N GLU A 113 0.83 7.06 -10.60
CA GLU A 113 -0.01 6.03 -9.95
C GLU A 113 -0.71 6.52 -8.69
N PHE A 114 -0.09 7.42 -7.90
CA PHE A 114 -0.65 7.87 -6.62
C PHE A 114 -2.01 8.57 -6.75
N ALA A 115 -2.21 9.42 -7.77
CA ALA A 115 -3.51 10.07 -7.98
C ALA A 115 -4.65 9.10 -8.26
N LYS A 116 -4.36 7.94 -8.88
CA LYS A 116 -5.40 6.95 -9.16
C LYS A 116 -5.99 6.42 -7.86
N PHE A 117 -5.14 6.14 -6.87
CA PHE A 117 -5.58 5.67 -5.56
C PHE A 117 -6.27 6.77 -4.76
N MET A 118 -5.80 8.01 -4.88
CA MET A 118 -6.40 9.16 -4.21
C MET A 118 -7.74 9.63 -4.81
N LYS A 119 -8.21 8.99 -5.89
CA LYS A 119 -9.52 9.27 -6.48
C LYS A 119 -10.62 8.95 -5.48
N GLY A 120 -11.48 9.94 -5.19
CA GLY A 120 -12.56 9.81 -4.21
C GLY A 120 -12.10 9.90 -2.75
N ALA A 121 -10.82 10.17 -2.48
CA ALA A 121 -10.35 10.45 -1.13
C ALA A 121 -10.94 11.78 -0.62
N ILE A 122 -11.33 11.79 0.65
CA ILE A 122 -11.98 12.94 1.31
C ILE A 122 -11.21 13.27 2.60
N PHE A 123 -11.01 14.56 2.84
CA PHE A 123 -10.53 15.06 4.11
C PHE A 123 -11.68 15.10 5.13
N MET A 124 -11.53 14.35 6.23
CA MET A 124 -12.62 14.10 7.19
C MET A 124 -12.39 14.70 8.58
N ILE A 125 -11.28 15.40 8.81
CA ILE A 125 -11.06 16.12 10.07
C ILE A 125 -12.01 17.33 10.12
N GLN A 126 -12.91 17.35 11.10
CA GLN A 126 -14.02 18.31 11.17
C GLN A 126 -13.79 19.52 12.10
N SER A 127 -12.67 19.55 12.83
CA SER A 127 -12.39 20.66 13.76
C SER A 127 -10.96 21.21 13.60
N PRO A 128 -10.81 22.55 13.67
CA PRO A 128 -9.49 23.19 13.67
C PRO A 128 -8.57 22.67 14.78
N LYS A 129 -9.13 22.48 15.98
CA LYS A 129 -8.41 22.00 17.16
C LYS A 129 -7.86 20.59 16.96
N LEU A 130 -8.65 19.69 16.36
CA LEU A 130 -8.18 18.33 16.06
C LEU A 130 -7.05 18.35 15.04
N LEU A 131 -7.23 19.11 13.95
CA LEU A 131 -6.20 19.23 12.92
C LEU A 131 -4.88 19.73 13.49
N ASP A 132 -4.91 20.81 14.27
CA ASP A 132 -3.71 21.33 14.91
C ASP A 132 -3.06 20.30 15.82
N LYS A 133 -3.83 19.68 16.71
CA LYS A 133 -3.30 18.69 17.65
C LYS A 133 -2.60 17.52 16.94
N VAL A 134 -3.18 17.02 15.84
CA VAL A 134 -2.59 15.93 15.05
C VAL A 134 -1.36 16.41 14.27
N VAL A 135 -1.41 17.59 13.64
CA VAL A 135 -0.27 18.19 12.92
C VAL A 135 0.93 18.38 13.85
N GLN A 136 0.73 18.95 15.04
CA GLN A 136 1.80 19.12 16.04
C GLN A 136 2.41 17.80 16.50
N GLN A 137 1.62 16.72 16.54
CA GLN A 137 2.11 15.41 16.94
C GLN A 137 2.87 14.71 15.82
N ILE A 138 2.37 14.78 14.59
CA ILE A 138 3.05 14.25 13.40
C ILE A 138 4.39 14.97 13.17
N ASP A 139 4.47 16.28 13.40
CA ASP A 139 5.71 17.06 13.23
C ASP A 139 6.85 16.56 14.13
N LYS A 140 6.51 15.94 15.27
CA LYS A 140 7.46 15.38 16.25
C LYS A 140 7.83 13.92 15.99
N LEU A 141 7.22 13.29 14.98
CA LEU A 141 7.54 11.91 14.63
C LEU A 141 8.85 11.87 13.84
N PRO A 142 9.73 10.88 14.11
CA PRO A 142 10.98 10.68 13.36
C PRO A 142 10.71 10.13 11.96
N LEU A 143 10.21 11.00 11.07
CA LEU A 143 9.84 10.70 9.69
C LEU A 143 11.00 10.98 8.71
N ASP A 144 12.25 10.80 9.13
CA ASP A 144 13.42 10.98 8.25
C ASP A 144 13.95 9.65 7.72
N ASN A 145 13.86 8.59 8.54
CA ASN A 145 14.28 7.25 8.18
C ASN A 145 13.11 6.45 7.59
N ARG A 146 13.34 5.80 6.44
CA ARG A 146 12.39 4.90 5.77
C ARG A 146 11.93 3.76 6.69
N ASP A 147 12.84 3.11 7.40
CA ASP A 147 12.51 1.97 8.27
C ASP A 147 11.59 2.41 9.41
N THR A 148 11.83 3.61 9.95
CA THR A 148 10.99 4.18 11.01
C THR A 148 9.60 4.53 10.50
N LYS A 149 9.48 5.11 9.30
CA LYS A 149 8.17 5.37 8.66
C LYS A 149 7.38 4.11 8.43
N GLY A 150 8.05 3.09 7.89
CA GLY A 150 7.46 1.79 7.62
C GLY A 150 6.92 1.16 8.89
N ASP A 151 7.77 1.05 9.92
CA ASP A 151 7.37 0.53 11.23
C ASP A 151 6.19 1.32 11.82
N LEU A 152 6.19 2.66 11.70
CA LEU A 152 5.11 3.55 12.19
C LEU A 152 3.78 3.19 11.54
N TYR A 153 3.81 3.05 10.22
CA TYR A 153 2.65 2.65 9.44
C TYR A 153 2.15 1.26 9.84
N GLU A 154 3.08 0.32 9.99
CA GLU A 154 2.78 -1.05 10.35
C GLU A 154 2.16 -1.21 11.73
N TYR A 155 2.60 -0.38 12.68
CA TYR A 155 1.99 -0.33 13.99
C TYR A 155 0.56 0.23 13.95
N MET A 156 0.29 1.25 13.14
CA MET A 156 -1.10 1.71 12.96
C MET A 156 -1.97 0.63 12.30
N LEU A 157 -1.45 -0.06 11.28
CA LEU A 157 -2.18 -1.15 10.65
C LEU A 157 -2.49 -2.29 11.62
N SER A 158 -1.64 -2.55 12.62
CA SER A 158 -1.95 -3.54 13.66
C SER A 158 -3.12 -3.12 14.55
N LYS A 159 -3.36 -1.82 14.75
CA LYS A 159 -4.53 -1.31 15.49
C LYS A 159 -5.85 -1.59 14.78
N ILE A 160 -5.89 -1.64 13.45
CA ILE A 160 -7.09 -2.09 12.70
C ILE A 160 -7.45 -3.51 13.13
N ALA A 161 -6.44 -4.37 13.23
CA ALA A 161 -6.66 -5.79 13.54
C ALA A 161 -7.19 -6.00 14.95
N GLU A 162 -6.78 -5.16 15.90
CA GLU A 162 -7.27 -5.17 17.28
C GLU A 162 -8.70 -4.59 17.42
N ALA A 163 -9.09 -3.68 16.52
CA ALA A 163 -10.34 -2.90 16.63
C ALA A 163 -11.61 -3.57 16.09
N GLY A 164 -11.56 -4.77 15.49
CA GLY A 164 -12.78 -5.51 15.12
C GLY A 164 -12.69 -6.45 13.91
N THR A 165 -13.83 -6.65 13.24
CA THR A 165 -14.07 -7.61 12.14
C THR A 165 -13.14 -7.45 10.93
N ASN A 166 -12.58 -6.26 10.70
CA ASN A 166 -11.63 -5.99 9.59
C ASN A 166 -10.24 -6.62 9.81
N GLY A 167 -9.92 -7.04 11.04
CA GLY A 167 -8.67 -7.72 11.37
C GLY A 167 -8.59 -9.19 10.95
N GLN A 168 -9.74 -9.80 10.62
CA GLN A 168 -9.86 -11.25 10.48
C GLN A 168 -9.14 -11.85 9.25
N PHE A 169 -8.65 -11.00 8.33
CA PHE A 169 -8.00 -11.46 7.10
C PHE A 169 -6.55 -10.98 6.95
N ARG A 170 -5.98 -10.33 7.96
CA ARG A 170 -4.58 -9.89 7.89
C ARG A 170 -3.62 -11.02 8.21
N THR A 171 -2.64 -11.24 7.35
CA THR A 171 -1.55 -12.20 7.62
C THR A 171 -0.62 -11.67 8.72
N PRO A 172 -0.31 -12.45 9.76
CA PRO A 172 0.65 -12.05 10.78
C PRO A 172 2.05 -11.79 10.20
N ARG A 173 2.71 -10.73 10.65
CA ARG A 173 4.00 -10.25 10.12
C ARG A 173 5.11 -11.32 10.13
N HIS A 174 5.17 -12.15 11.15
CA HIS A 174 6.18 -13.21 11.25
C HIS A 174 5.97 -14.31 10.19
N ILE A 175 4.72 -14.62 9.83
CA ILE A 175 4.39 -15.56 8.76
C ILE A 175 4.79 -14.99 7.40
N ILE A 176 4.46 -13.70 7.16
CA ILE A 176 4.87 -13.00 5.93
C ILE A 176 6.40 -13.06 5.79
N LYS A 177 7.16 -12.66 6.81
CA LYS A 177 8.63 -12.68 6.79
C LYS A 177 9.20 -14.07 6.56
N MET A 178 8.64 -15.09 7.22
CA MET A 178 9.03 -16.48 7.01
C MET A 178 8.86 -16.89 5.53
N MET A 179 7.68 -16.66 4.96
CA MET A 179 7.39 -17.02 3.56
C MET A 179 8.29 -16.28 2.57
N VAL A 180 8.52 -14.98 2.77
CA VAL A 180 9.43 -14.18 1.94
C VAL A 180 10.87 -14.71 2.03
N ASN A 181 11.35 -14.99 3.24
CA ASN A 181 12.68 -15.54 3.47
C ASN A 181 12.87 -16.89 2.79
N MET A 182 11.83 -17.73 2.75
CA MET A 182 11.85 -19.00 2.02
C MET A 182 11.79 -18.82 0.51
N ALA A 183 11.03 -17.84 0.02
CA ALA A 183 10.86 -17.57 -1.40
C ALA A 183 12.08 -16.90 -2.05
N GLN A 184 12.88 -16.18 -1.25
CA GLN A 184 14.13 -15.50 -1.65
C GLN A 184 13.96 -14.69 -2.96
N PRO A 185 13.25 -13.55 -2.94
CA PRO A 185 13.12 -12.67 -4.10
C PRO A 185 14.45 -12.34 -4.79
N LYS A 186 14.46 -12.31 -6.12
CA LYS A 186 15.63 -12.13 -7.00
C LYS A 186 15.54 -10.82 -7.77
N GLN A 187 16.66 -10.42 -8.39
CA GLN A 187 16.78 -9.16 -9.13
C GLN A 187 15.78 -9.02 -10.28
N ASP A 188 15.49 -10.12 -10.97
CA ASP A 188 14.65 -10.20 -12.15
C ASP A 188 13.20 -10.58 -11.82
N ASP A 189 12.87 -10.76 -10.53
CA ASP A 189 11.54 -11.17 -10.16
C ASP A 189 10.50 -10.10 -10.47
N ILE A 190 9.34 -10.56 -10.93
CA ILE A 190 8.09 -9.82 -11.00
C ILE A 190 7.17 -10.47 -9.96
N ILE A 191 6.98 -9.76 -8.86
CA ILE A 191 6.33 -10.23 -7.64
C ILE A 191 4.87 -9.80 -7.65
N CYS A 192 3.97 -10.75 -7.44
CA CYS A 192 2.53 -10.49 -7.38
C CYS A 192 1.89 -11.00 -6.08
N ASP A 193 0.99 -10.19 -5.53
CA ASP A 193 0.00 -10.61 -4.53
C ASP A 193 -1.42 -10.33 -5.08
N PRO A 194 -2.17 -11.36 -5.54
CA PRO A 194 -3.48 -11.19 -6.16
C PRO A 194 -4.60 -10.83 -5.16
N ALA A 195 -4.31 -10.82 -3.86
CA ALA A 195 -5.22 -10.46 -2.78
C ALA A 195 -4.47 -9.63 -1.72
N CYS A 196 -3.90 -8.51 -2.15
CA CYS A 196 -2.82 -7.87 -1.41
C CYS A 196 -3.24 -7.19 -0.11
N GLY A 197 -4.52 -6.83 0.05
CA GLY A 197 -5.01 -6.11 1.23
C GLY A 197 -4.18 -4.85 1.49
N THR A 198 -3.39 -4.85 2.56
CA THR A 198 -2.49 -3.75 2.95
C THR A 198 -1.08 -3.83 2.32
N ALA A 199 -0.90 -4.71 1.33
CA ALA A 199 0.36 -5.01 0.64
C ALA A 199 1.47 -5.61 1.54
N GLY A 200 1.10 -6.38 2.55
CA GLY A 200 2.03 -6.91 3.55
C GLY A 200 3.16 -7.77 2.96
N PHE A 201 2.85 -8.68 2.03
CA PHE A 201 3.85 -9.51 1.34
C PHE A 201 4.77 -8.69 0.44
N LEU A 202 4.22 -7.76 -0.33
CA LEU A 202 4.99 -6.89 -1.22
C LEU A 202 5.98 -6.01 -0.44
N VAL A 203 5.53 -5.42 0.68
CA VAL A 203 6.38 -4.67 1.60
C VAL A 203 7.51 -5.53 2.14
N ALA A 204 7.20 -6.73 2.65
CA ALA A 204 8.21 -7.62 3.20
C ALA A 204 9.20 -8.13 2.15
N ALA A 205 8.76 -8.36 0.91
CA ALA A 205 9.65 -8.68 -0.20
C ALA A 205 10.61 -7.52 -0.52
N GLY A 206 10.11 -6.29 -0.51
CA GLY A 206 10.94 -5.09 -0.63
C GLY A 206 11.97 -4.99 0.51
N GLU A 207 11.53 -5.11 1.76
CA GLU A 207 12.41 -5.13 2.95
C GLU A 207 13.51 -6.18 2.83
N TYR A 208 13.15 -7.41 2.45
CA TYR A 208 14.12 -8.50 2.25
C TYR A 208 15.22 -8.12 1.28
N ILE A 209 14.86 -7.52 0.14
CA ILE A 209 15.83 -7.09 -0.88
C ILE A 209 16.75 -5.98 -0.32
N TYR A 210 16.22 -5.03 0.43
CA TYR A 210 17.04 -3.99 1.06
C TYR A 210 18.00 -4.54 2.12
N GLU A 211 17.53 -5.46 2.97
CA GLU A 211 18.32 -6.03 4.06
C GLU A 211 19.41 -6.98 3.56
N ASN A 212 19.12 -7.79 2.55
CA ASN A 212 20.02 -8.87 2.10
C ASN A 212 20.81 -8.52 0.84
N HIS A 213 20.34 -7.53 0.06
CA HIS A 213 20.83 -7.25 -1.27
C HIS A 213 20.93 -5.75 -1.58
N ASN A 214 21.33 -4.95 -0.59
CA ASN A 214 21.48 -3.50 -0.73
C ASN A 214 22.42 -3.11 -1.89
N ASP A 215 23.39 -3.96 -2.22
CA ASP A 215 24.34 -3.76 -3.32
C ASP A 215 23.64 -3.69 -4.70
N TRP A 216 22.48 -4.33 -4.87
CA TRP A 216 21.73 -4.31 -6.13
C TRP A 216 21.27 -2.90 -6.49
N PHE A 217 20.99 -2.06 -5.49
CA PHE A 217 20.58 -0.67 -5.67
C PHE A 217 21.70 0.21 -6.24
N ASN A 218 22.94 -0.27 -6.36
CA ASN A 218 23.99 0.45 -7.10
C ASN A 218 23.74 0.43 -8.61
N ASN A 219 22.98 -0.55 -9.12
CA ASN A 219 22.63 -0.66 -10.54
C ASN A 219 21.39 0.17 -10.87
N LYS A 220 21.52 1.09 -11.84
CA LYS A 220 20.41 1.95 -12.29
C LYS A 220 19.20 1.16 -12.81
N LYS A 221 19.43 0.11 -13.60
CA LYS A 221 18.34 -0.73 -14.15
C LYS A 221 17.59 -1.45 -13.05
N PHE A 222 18.30 -1.92 -12.03
CA PHE A 222 17.66 -2.57 -10.88
C PHE A 222 16.81 -1.57 -10.09
N ARG A 223 17.32 -0.35 -9.84
CA ARG A 223 16.54 0.71 -9.18
C ARG A 223 15.24 1.02 -9.93
N GLU A 224 15.31 1.11 -11.26
CA GLU A 224 14.13 1.33 -12.10
C GLU A 224 13.14 0.14 -12.03
N HIS A 225 13.64 -1.09 -12.09
CA HIS A 225 12.81 -2.30 -11.95
C HIS A 225 12.13 -2.38 -10.59
N PHE A 226 12.90 -2.18 -9.51
CA PHE A 226 12.40 -2.17 -8.13
C PHE A 226 11.31 -1.12 -7.93
N ASN A 227 11.49 0.09 -8.46
CA ASN A 227 10.55 1.19 -8.22
C ASN A 227 9.26 1.10 -9.04
N SER A 228 9.28 0.49 -10.23
CA SER A 228 8.18 0.61 -11.20
C SER A 228 7.61 -0.70 -11.74
N ASN A 229 8.36 -1.80 -11.71
CA ASN A 229 7.99 -3.02 -12.45
C ASN A 229 7.99 -4.28 -11.59
N MET A 230 8.66 -4.29 -10.44
CA MET A 230 8.83 -5.48 -9.62
C MET A 230 7.57 -5.84 -8.82
N PHE A 231 6.79 -4.87 -8.33
CA PHE A 231 5.72 -5.12 -7.36
C PHE A 231 4.33 -4.92 -7.95
N HIS A 232 3.53 -5.99 -7.93
CA HIS A 232 2.17 -6.06 -8.45
C HIS A 232 1.21 -6.49 -7.35
N GLY A 233 0.11 -5.76 -7.16
CA GLY A 233 -0.91 -6.07 -6.18
C GLY A 233 -2.30 -5.96 -6.77
N ASN A 234 -3.22 -6.81 -6.33
CA ASN A 234 -4.64 -6.68 -6.66
C ASN A 234 -5.49 -6.67 -5.39
N GLU A 235 -6.37 -5.67 -5.30
CA GLU A 235 -7.31 -5.48 -4.19
C GLU A 235 -8.55 -4.77 -4.73
N PHE A 236 -9.73 -5.32 -4.46
CA PHE A 236 -10.99 -4.80 -5.00
C PHE A 236 -11.60 -3.71 -4.12
N ASP A 237 -11.30 -3.69 -2.81
CA ASP A 237 -11.74 -2.61 -1.91
C ASP A 237 -10.92 -1.34 -2.15
N PRO A 238 -11.55 -0.21 -2.57
CA PRO A 238 -10.81 1.01 -2.87
C PRO A 238 -10.04 1.61 -1.68
N SER A 239 -10.51 1.38 -0.45
CA SER A 239 -9.87 1.92 0.76
C SER A 239 -8.63 1.11 1.12
N MET A 240 -8.70 -0.21 1.03
CA MET A 240 -7.55 -1.11 1.19
C MET A 240 -6.52 -0.89 0.08
N LEU A 241 -6.97 -0.71 -1.16
CA LEU A 241 -6.08 -0.37 -2.29
C LEU A 241 -5.31 0.93 -2.04
N ARG A 242 -5.97 1.97 -1.49
CA ARG A 242 -5.31 3.20 -1.04
C ARG A 242 -4.27 2.91 0.04
N ILE A 243 -4.65 2.17 1.06
CA ILE A 243 -3.75 1.81 2.16
C ILE A 243 -2.54 1.03 1.65
N ALA A 244 -2.72 0.06 0.75
CA ALA A 244 -1.63 -0.66 0.09
C ALA A 244 -0.69 0.28 -0.67
N ALA A 245 -1.24 1.18 -1.50
CA ALA A 245 -0.45 2.14 -2.25
C ALA A 245 0.41 3.02 -1.34
N MET A 246 -0.21 3.54 -0.27
CA MET A 246 0.49 4.34 0.72
C MET A 246 1.57 3.54 1.45
N ASN A 247 1.26 2.30 1.83
CA ASN A 247 2.19 1.44 2.54
C ASN A 247 3.45 1.17 1.70
N LEU A 248 3.26 0.81 0.44
CA LEU A 248 4.34 0.55 -0.51
C LEU A 248 5.22 1.80 -0.71
N GLN A 249 4.62 2.98 -0.87
CA GLN A 249 5.36 4.22 -1.04
C GLN A 249 6.14 4.64 0.21
N LEU A 250 5.56 4.47 1.41
CA LEU A 250 6.27 4.72 2.67
C LEU A 250 7.46 3.78 2.84
N HIS A 251 7.35 2.56 2.30
CA HIS A 251 8.44 1.61 2.17
C HIS A 251 9.20 1.77 0.84
N GLY A 252 9.22 2.95 0.21
CA GLY A 252 10.15 3.29 -0.88
C GLY A 252 9.89 2.62 -2.23
N MET A 253 8.74 1.97 -2.42
CA MET A 253 8.27 1.51 -3.71
C MET A 253 7.40 2.62 -4.32
N GLU A 254 8.01 3.45 -5.17
CA GLU A 254 7.41 4.72 -5.59
C GLU A 254 6.20 4.55 -6.52
N THR A 255 6.29 3.60 -7.46
CA THR A 255 5.28 3.39 -8.52
C THR A 255 4.89 1.90 -8.62
N PRO A 256 4.30 1.31 -7.56
CA PRO A 256 3.82 -0.06 -7.62
C PRO A 256 2.65 -0.19 -8.60
N VAL A 257 2.51 -1.37 -9.22
CA VAL A 257 1.38 -1.67 -10.09
C VAL A 257 0.25 -2.25 -9.25
N LEU A 258 -0.76 -1.44 -8.92
CA LEU A 258 -1.91 -1.89 -8.14
C LEU A 258 -3.19 -1.87 -8.98
N THR A 259 -3.90 -2.99 -8.98
CA THR A 259 -5.15 -3.17 -9.73
C THR A 259 -6.35 -3.20 -8.79
N GLY A 260 -7.31 -2.32 -9.05
CA GLY A 260 -8.55 -2.16 -8.30
C GLY A 260 -9.72 -2.96 -8.89
N LYS A 261 -9.53 -4.27 -9.12
CA LYS A 261 -10.54 -5.13 -9.77
C LYS A 261 -10.70 -6.44 -9.01
N ASP A 262 -11.83 -7.10 -9.20
CA ASP A 262 -12.00 -8.49 -8.73
C ASP A 262 -11.04 -9.41 -9.51
N ALA A 263 -10.12 -10.04 -8.79
CA ALA A 263 -9.08 -10.92 -9.32
C ALA A 263 -9.64 -12.15 -10.05
N LEU A 264 -10.83 -12.60 -9.64
CA LEU A 264 -11.48 -13.80 -10.16
C LEU A 264 -12.44 -13.51 -11.30
N SER A 265 -12.67 -12.24 -11.63
CA SER A 265 -13.58 -11.82 -12.69
C SER A 265 -12.93 -11.75 -14.07
N GLU A 266 -13.76 -11.72 -15.11
CA GLU A 266 -13.35 -11.52 -16.51
C GLU A 266 -12.50 -10.25 -16.73
N ALA A 267 -12.63 -9.24 -15.85
CA ALA A 267 -11.83 -8.02 -15.92
C ALA A 267 -10.32 -8.26 -15.67
N HIS A 268 -9.95 -9.45 -15.22
CA HIS A 268 -8.59 -9.94 -15.00
C HIS A 268 -8.20 -11.08 -15.97
N GLY A 269 -9.05 -11.45 -16.95
CA GLY A 269 -8.80 -12.57 -17.88
C GLY A 269 -7.62 -12.38 -18.83
N ASN A 270 -7.14 -11.14 -19.00
CA ASN A 270 -6.02 -10.82 -19.87
C ASN A 270 -4.63 -11.01 -19.21
N VAL A 271 -4.57 -11.38 -17.94
CA VAL A 271 -3.31 -11.60 -17.21
C VAL A 271 -2.98 -13.09 -17.19
N ASN A 272 -1.96 -13.46 -17.96
CA ASN A 272 -1.42 -14.82 -18.08
C ASN A 272 0.10 -14.72 -18.16
N ASP A 273 0.83 -15.69 -17.58
CA ASP A 273 2.31 -15.75 -17.64
C ASP A 273 2.99 -14.41 -17.31
N ALA A 274 2.50 -13.70 -16.29
CA ALA A 274 2.92 -12.35 -15.97
C ALA A 274 4.00 -12.32 -14.90
N TYR A 275 3.94 -13.22 -13.92
CA TYR A 275 4.68 -13.12 -12.66
C TYR A 275 5.66 -14.27 -12.48
N THR A 276 6.82 -13.98 -11.91
CA THR A 276 7.85 -15.00 -11.60
C THR A 276 7.79 -15.44 -10.14
N LEU A 277 7.23 -14.61 -9.26
CA LEU A 277 7.04 -14.90 -7.85
C LEU A 277 5.64 -14.48 -7.41
N ILE A 278 4.89 -15.40 -6.81
CA ILE A 278 3.62 -15.08 -6.13
C ILE A 278 3.76 -15.29 -4.63
N LEU A 279 3.34 -14.29 -3.85
CA LEU A 279 3.30 -14.33 -2.39
C LEU A 279 1.92 -13.89 -1.95
N ALA A 280 1.12 -14.79 -1.37
CA ALA A 280 -0.30 -14.51 -1.19
C ALA A 280 -0.92 -15.16 0.05
N ASN A 281 -1.91 -14.46 0.61
CA ASN A 281 -2.88 -14.99 1.56
C ASN A 281 -4.30 -14.74 1.02
N PRO A 282 -4.78 -15.58 0.09
CA PRO A 282 -6.11 -15.40 -0.49
C PRO A 282 -7.23 -15.61 0.56
N PRO A 283 -8.45 -15.09 0.31
CA PRO A 283 -9.59 -15.29 1.19
C PRO A 283 -9.89 -16.77 1.46
N PHE A 284 -10.07 -17.15 2.73
CA PHE A 284 -10.25 -18.55 3.14
C PHE A 284 -11.66 -19.12 2.94
N LYS A 285 -12.67 -18.26 2.79
CA LYS A 285 -14.06 -18.69 2.63
C LYS A 285 -14.81 -17.67 1.78
N GLY A 286 -15.49 -18.17 0.75
CA GLY A 286 -16.33 -17.40 -0.15
C GLY A 286 -16.92 -18.33 -1.20
N SER A 287 -17.99 -17.88 -1.83
CA SER A 287 -18.54 -18.53 -3.00
C SER A 287 -18.95 -17.45 -3.99
N LEU A 288 -18.52 -17.58 -5.23
CA LEU A 288 -18.94 -16.73 -6.34
C LEU A 288 -19.90 -17.49 -7.24
N ASP A 289 -20.74 -16.79 -7.99
CA ASP A 289 -21.50 -17.42 -9.06
C ASP A 289 -20.62 -17.70 -10.27
N TYR A 290 -20.89 -18.79 -11.00
CA TYR A 290 -20.04 -19.19 -12.12
C TYR A 290 -19.94 -18.12 -13.21
N ASP A 291 -21.01 -17.35 -13.39
CA ASP A 291 -21.10 -16.28 -14.40
C ASP A 291 -20.27 -15.04 -14.00
N GLU A 292 -19.86 -14.94 -12.74
CA GLU A 292 -18.98 -13.88 -12.23
C GLU A 292 -17.50 -14.30 -12.26
N VAL A 293 -17.23 -15.59 -12.48
CA VAL A 293 -15.88 -16.16 -12.52
C VAL A 293 -15.36 -16.18 -13.94
N GLU A 294 -14.11 -15.76 -14.11
CA GLU A 294 -13.44 -15.82 -15.40
C GLU A 294 -13.34 -17.27 -15.91
N SER A 295 -13.79 -17.47 -17.15
CA SER A 295 -14.03 -18.80 -17.71
C SER A 295 -12.79 -19.70 -17.78
N SER A 296 -11.59 -19.15 -18.00
CA SER A 296 -10.35 -19.93 -18.03
C SER A 296 -9.99 -20.53 -16.66
N LEU A 297 -10.34 -19.86 -15.55
CA LEU A 297 -10.10 -20.39 -14.19
C LEU A 297 -10.88 -21.70 -13.92
N LEU A 298 -12.05 -21.81 -14.55
CA LEU A 298 -12.92 -22.99 -14.46
C LEU A 298 -12.39 -24.19 -15.24
N GLN A 299 -11.44 -23.98 -16.18
CA GLN A 299 -10.80 -25.07 -16.93
C GLN A 299 -9.84 -25.86 -16.03
N THR A 300 -9.10 -25.18 -15.16
CA THR A 300 -8.23 -25.83 -14.16
C THR A 300 -9.05 -26.54 -13.10
N THR A 301 -10.07 -25.88 -12.57
CA THR A 301 -10.93 -26.46 -11.53
C THR A 301 -12.32 -25.82 -11.56
N LYS A 302 -13.32 -26.60 -12.00
CA LYS A 302 -14.72 -26.15 -12.02
C LYS A 302 -15.29 -26.07 -10.60
N THR A 303 -15.35 -24.87 -10.05
CA THR A 303 -15.83 -24.62 -8.68
C THR A 303 -16.32 -23.18 -8.49
N LYS A 304 -17.18 -22.98 -7.51
CA LYS A 304 -17.60 -21.66 -7.01
C LYS A 304 -16.75 -21.17 -5.83
N LYS A 305 -15.90 -22.05 -5.29
CA LYS A 305 -15.14 -21.84 -4.05
C LYS A 305 -13.96 -20.91 -4.30
N THR A 306 -14.01 -19.73 -3.69
CA THR A 306 -13.00 -18.67 -3.84
C THR A 306 -11.59 -19.18 -3.54
N GLU A 307 -11.40 -19.98 -2.48
CA GLU A 307 -10.09 -20.51 -2.09
C GLU A 307 -9.42 -21.37 -3.18
N LEU A 308 -10.22 -22.08 -3.99
CA LEU A 308 -9.72 -22.92 -5.08
C LEU A 308 -9.52 -22.10 -6.36
N LEU A 309 -10.40 -21.14 -6.62
CA LEU A 309 -10.30 -20.26 -7.78
C LEU A 309 -9.05 -19.37 -7.72
N PHE A 310 -8.65 -18.92 -6.54
CA PHE A 310 -7.38 -18.21 -6.36
C PHE A 310 -6.17 -19.09 -6.70
N LEU A 311 -6.20 -20.39 -6.40
CA LEU A 311 -5.13 -21.30 -6.83
C LEU A 311 -5.09 -21.45 -8.35
N SER A 312 -6.25 -21.60 -9.01
CA SER A 312 -6.33 -21.60 -10.48
C SER A 312 -5.75 -20.30 -11.06
N LEU A 313 -6.08 -19.15 -10.47
CA LEU A 313 -5.58 -17.84 -10.89
C LEU A 313 -4.07 -17.74 -10.77
N MET A 314 -3.50 -18.19 -9.64
CA MET A 314 -2.05 -18.17 -9.43
C MET A 314 -1.33 -19.07 -10.43
N LEU A 315 -1.85 -20.28 -10.70
CA LEU A 315 -1.29 -21.17 -11.73
C LEU A 315 -1.31 -20.55 -13.12
N ARG A 316 -2.38 -19.85 -13.48
CA ARG A 316 -2.54 -19.18 -14.78
C ARG A 316 -1.60 -17.97 -14.93
N THR A 317 -1.40 -17.21 -13.86
CA THR A 317 -0.65 -15.95 -13.88
C THR A 317 0.85 -16.12 -13.67
N LEU A 318 1.27 -17.28 -13.15
CA LEU A 318 2.69 -17.66 -13.04
C LEU A 318 3.29 -17.95 -14.41
N LYS A 319 4.46 -17.38 -14.65
CA LYS A 319 5.33 -17.77 -15.76
C LYS A 319 5.82 -19.19 -15.58
N VAL A 320 6.12 -19.87 -16.69
CA VAL A 320 6.91 -21.11 -16.69
C VAL A 320 8.23 -20.90 -15.93
N GLY A 321 8.47 -21.74 -14.92
CA GLY A 321 9.65 -21.63 -14.03
C GLY A 321 9.48 -20.63 -12.89
N GLY A 322 8.34 -19.94 -12.80
CA GLY A 322 7.95 -19.13 -11.66
C GLY A 322 7.68 -19.98 -10.41
N ARG A 323 7.59 -19.31 -9.27
CA ARG A 323 7.38 -19.95 -7.96
C ARG A 323 6.32 -19.20 -7.15
N ALA A 324 5.66 -19.89 -6.24
CA ALA A 324 4.67 -19.29 -5.37
C ALA A 324 4.78 -19.79 -3.92
N ALA A 325 4.52 -18.90 -2.96
CA ALA A 325 4.25 -19.28 -1.57
C ALA A 325 2.87 -18.74 -1.19
N VAL A 326 1.95 -19.66 -0.86
CA VAL A 326 0.53 -19.35 -0.72
C VAL A 326 0.00 -19.94 0.58
N ILE A 327 -0.70 -19.12 1.37
CA ILE A 327 -1.45 -19.61 2.53
C ILE A 327 -2.79 -20.16 2.04
N VAL A 328 -3.10 -21.41 2.42
CA VAL A 328 -4.36 -22.06 2.05
C VAL A 328 -5.06 -22.59 3.30
N PRO A 329 -6.40 -22.62 3.32
CA PRO A 329 -7.11 -23.30 4.38
C PRO A 329 -6.92 -24.82 4.25
N ASP A 330 -6.92 -25.49 5.39
CA ASP A 330 -6.96 -26.94 5.60
C ASP A 330 -7.80 -27.72 4.57
N GLY A 331 -8.97 -27.20 4.21
CA GLY A 331 -9.87 -27.80 3.21
C GLY A 331 -9.24 -28.01 1.83
N VAL A 332 -8.26 -27.20 1.42
CA VAL A 332 -7.51 -27.41 0.17
C VAL A 332 -6.75 -28.74 0.20
N LEU A 333 -6.23 -29.13 1.36
CA LEU A 333 -5.41 -30.33 1.53
C LEU A 333 -6.26 -31.61 1.55
N PHE A 334 -7.38 -31.62 2.28
CA PHE A 334 -8.16 -32.85 2.51
C PHE A 334 -9.59 -32.83 1.94
N GLY A 335 -10.03 -31.71 1.35
CA GLY A 335 -11.37 -31.60 0.77
C GLY A 335 -11.64 -32.71 -0.25
N SER A 336 -12.82 -33.33 -0.15
CA SER A 336 -13.15 -34.55 -0.90
C SER A 336 -13.93 -34.30 -2.20
N SER A 337 -14.38 -33.06 -2.44
CA SER A 337 -15.14 -32.72 -3.65
C SER A 337 -14.28 -32.88 -4.92
N GLY A 338 -14.94 -33.07 -6.07
CA GLY A 338 -14.25 -33.21 -7.35
C GLY A 338 -13.28 -32.05 -7.64
N ALA A 339 -13.69 -30.81 -7.30
CA ALA A 339 -12.86 -29.62 -7.45
C ALA A 339 -11.58 -29.66 -6.60
N HIS A 340 -11.67 -30.05 -5.32
CA HIS A 340 -10.50 -30.17 -4.46
C HIS A 340 -9.52 -31.25 -4.95
N LYS A 341 -10.05 -32.37 -5.45
CA LYS A 341 -9.22 -33.43 -6.05
C LYS A 341 -8.56 -32.96 -7.35
N ALA A 342 -9.29 -32.20 -8.18
CA ALA A 342 -8.79 -31.67 -9.44
C ALA A 342 -7.62 -30.71 -9.23
N ILE A 343 -7.76 -29.70 -8.36
CA ILE A 343 -6.69 -28.73 -8.12
C ILE A 343 -5.44 -29.39 -7.51
N ARG A 344 -5.61 -30.36 -6.58
CA ARG A 344 -4.47 -31.09 -6.02
C ARG A 344 -3.78 -31.95 -7.07
N LYS A 345 -4.55 -32.58 -7.97
CA LYS A 345 -3.99 -33.35 -9.08
C LYS A 345 -3.20 -32.44 -10.03
N GLU A 346 -3.72 -31.25 -10.32
CA GLU A 346 -3.02 -30.25 -11.12
C GLU A 346 -1.68 -29.85 -10.48
N LEU A 347 -1.71 -29.51 -9.19
CA LEU A 347 -0.51 -29.14 -8.43
C LEU A 347 0.54 -30.25 -8.38
N VAL A 348 0.13 -31.50 -8.11
CA VAL A 348 1.08 -32.63 -7.98
C VAL A 348 1.63 -33.09 -9.33
N ASN A 349 0.78 -33.13 -10.36
CA ASN A 349 1.18 -33.72 -11.65
C ASN A 349 1.93 -32.74 -12.54
N ASN A 350 1.59 -31.45 -12.48
CA ASN A 350 2.07 -30.47 -13.44
C ASN A 350 2.98 -29.40 -12.81
N GLN A 351 3.09 -29.35 -11.48
CA GLN A 351 3.94 -28.39 -10.77
C GLN A 351 4.99 -29.10 -9.90
N LYS A 352 6.05 -28.36 -9.54
CA LYS A 352 7.02 -28.80 -8.55
C LYS A 352 6.65 -28.18 -7.21
N LEU A 353 6.18 -29.03 -6.29
CA LEU A 353 5.82 -28.64 -4.92
C LEU A 353 7.04 -28.52 -4.02
#